data_AF-A0A2W4XET0-F1
#
_entry.id   AF-A0A2W4XET0-F1
#
_cell.length_a   1.000
_cell.length_b   1.000
_cell.length_c   1.000
_cell.angle_alpha   90.00
_cell.angle_beta   90.00
_cell.angle_gamma   90.00
#
_symmetry.space_group_name_H-M   'P 1'
#
loop_
_entity.id
_entity.type
_entity.pdbx_description
1 polymer ?
#
loop_
_entity_poly.entity_id
_entity_poly.type
_entity_poly.pdbx_seq_one_letter_code
_entity_poly.pdbx_strand_id
1 'polypeptide(L)' 'MPETEADLCKAGEHQYLVGKPRSEIPVPVEVVNRRVVCTTCPVTMDFSPYRLNFFFNAETSLVEQVRCG' A
#
# COMPACT_ATOMS: atom_id res chain seq x y z
N MET A 1 19.08 -7.66 -11.62
CA MET A 1 18.51 -6.52 -10.85
C MET A 1 17.04 -6.85 -10.73
N PRO A 2 16.44 -6.96 -9.54
CA PRO A 2 15.08 -7.46 -9.46
C PRO A 2 14.18 -6.48 -10.22
N GLU A 3 13.49 -7.04 -11.20
CA GLU A 3 12.64 -6.33 -12.13
C GLU A 3 11.52 -5.68 -11.34
N THR A 4 11.50 -4.35 -11.33
CA THR A 4 10.28 -3.58 -11.13
C THR A 4 9.29 -4.08 -12.18
N GLU A 5 8.45 -5.08 -11.83
CA GLU A 5 7.08 -5.11 -12.36
C GLU A 5 6.62 -3.66 -12.35
N ALA A 6 6.38 -3.10 -13.54
CA ALA A 6 6.33 -1.66 -13.75
C ALA A 6 5.64 -0.99 -12.57
N ASP A 7 6.38 -0.19 -11.80
CA ASP A 7 5.91 0.41 -10.55
C ASP A 7 4.93 1.54 -10.86
N LEU A 8 3.86 1.19 -11.58
CA LEU A 8 2.83 2.07 -12.11
C LEU A 8 2.05 2.74 -10.97
N CYS A 9 2.05 2.12 -9.78
CA CYS A 9 1.43 2.65 -8.58
C CYS A 9 2.42 3.35 -7.62
N LYS A 10 3.74 3.37 -7.93
CA LYS A 10 4.81 3.95 -7.09
C LYS A 10 4.96 3.30 -5.70
N ALA A 11 4.68 2.00 -5.59
CA ALA A 11 4.88 1.23 -4.36
C ALA A 11 6.35 1.17 -3.92
N GLY A 12 7.30 1.20 -4.85
CA GLY A 12 8.73 1.20 -4.56
C GLY A 12 9.15 2.43 -3.73
N GLU A 13 8.64 3.61 -4.11
CA GLU A 13 8.90 4.87 -3.40
C GLU A 13 8.35 4.87 -1.97
N HIS A 14 7.38 4.00 -1.66
CA HIS A 14 6.67 3.97 -0.38
C HIS A 14 7.08 2.80 0.53
N GLN A 15 8.04 1.96 0.11
CA GLN A 15 8.50 0.81 0.92
C GLN A 15 9.08 1.21 2.27
N TYR A 16 9.59 2.44 2.42
CA TYR A 16 10.11 2.95 3.70
C TYR A 16 9.05 3.05 4.80
N LEU A 17 7.76 2.99 4.43
CA LEU A 17 6.65 3.02 5.39
C LEU A 17 6.41 1.66 6.04
N VAL A 18 7.00 0.56 5.55
CA VAL A 18 6.88 -0.75 6.19
C VAL A 18 7.50 -0.69 7.60
N GLY A 19 6.75 -1.11 8.61
CA GLY A 19 7.09 -1.00 10.03
C GLY A 19 6.76 0.36 10.66
N LYS A 20 6.23 1.33 9.89
CA LYS A 20 5.76 2.63 10.40
C LYS A 20 4.27 2.60 10.71
N PRO A 21 3.79 3.46 11.63
CA PRO A 21 2.37 3.68 11.83
C PRO A 21 1.67 4.11 10.53
N ARG A 22 0.46 3.61 10.28
CA ARG A 22 -0.37 3.99 9.14
C ARG A 22 -0.71 5.50 9.09
N SER A 23 -0.53 6.22 10.20
CA SER A 23 -0.70 7.68 10.26
C SER A 23 0.44 8.45 9.60
N GLU A 24 1.61 7.82 9.38
CA GLU A 24 2.73 8.41 8.61
C GLU A 24 2.51 8.31 7.10
N ILE A 25 1.50 7.56 6.65
CA ILE A 25 1.10 7.47 5.25
C ILE A 25 0.71 8.89 4.79
N PRO A 26 1.44 9.52 3.84
CA PRO A 26 1.18 10.89 3.44
C PRO A 26 -0.22 11.00 2.85
N VAL A 27 -0.95 12.08 3.11
CA VAL A 27 -2.26 12.30 2.49
C VAL A 27 -2.06 12.43 0.96
N PRO A 28 -2.64 11.54 0.14
CA PRO A 28 -2.43 11.57 -1.29
C PRO A 28 -3.13 12.77 -1.92
N VAL A 29 -2.51 13.35 -2.95
CA VAL A 29 -3.16 14.30 -3.85
C VAL A 29 -4.21 13.59 -4.72
N GLU A 30 -3.93 12.35 -5.12
CA GLU A 30 -4.83 11.47 -5.87
C GLU A 30 -5.34 10.31 -5.01
N VAL A 31 -6.54 10.46 -4.47
CA VAL A 31 -7.15 9.46 -3.57
C VAL A 31 -7.61 8.20 -4.33
N VAL A 32 -7.94 8.34 -5.62
CA VAL A 32 -8.64 7.32 -6.42
C VAL A 32 -7.85 6.02 -6.58
N ASN A 33 -6.53 6.11 -6.63
CA ASN A 33 -5.64 4.97 -6.85
C ASN A 33 -4.94 4.50 -5.57
N ARG A 34 -5.44 4.86 -4.38
CA ARG A 34 -4.83 4.44 -3.11
C ARG A 34 -5.82 3.69 -2.23
N ARG A 35 -5.37 2.58 -1.66
CA ARG A 35 -6.12 1.80 -0.67
C ARG A 35 -5.28 1.64 0.59
N VAL A 36 -5.85 2.00 1.74
CA VAL A 36 -5.27 1.73 3.06
C VAL A 36 -6.23 0.79 3.78
N VAL A 37 -5.79 -0.43 4.02
CA VAL A 37 -6.66 -1.51 4.52
C VAL A 37 -5.88 -2.42 5.46
N CYS A 38 -6.55 -3.05 6.42
CA CYS A 38 -5.84 -3.93 7.34
C CYS A 38 -5.51 -5.28 6.68
N THR A 39 -4.42 -5.94 7.09
CA THR A 39 -4.01 -7.26 6.58
C THR A 39 -5.04 -8.36 6.85
N THR A 40 -5.84 -8.21 7.91
CA THR A 40 -6.90 -9.14 8.30
C THR A 40 -8.30 -8.75 7.77
N CYS A 41 -8.40 -7.60 7.10
CA CYS A 41 -9.66 -7.09 6.59
C CYS A 41 -10.02 -7.80 5.28
N PRO A 42 -11.30 -8.18 5.07
CA PRO A 42 -11.72 -8.72 3.79
C PRO A 42 -11.56 -7.68 2.69
N VAL A 43 -10.95 -8.08 1.56
CA VAL A 43 -10.76 -7.24 0.38
C VAL A 43 -11.30 -7.96 -0.86
N THR A 44 -11.94 -7.21 -1.74
CA THR A 44 -12.32 -7.71 -3.07
C THR A 44 -11.07 -7.79 -3.96
N MET A 45 -10.97 -8.87 -4.75
CA MET A 45 -9.85 -9.11 -5.68
C MET A 45 -10.05 -8.39 -7.01
N ASP A 46 -10.26 -7.08 -6.95
CA ASP A 46 -10.37 -6.23 -8.14
C ASP A 46 -9.00 -5.67 -8.50
N PHE A 47 -8.20 -6.42 -9.27
CA PHE A 47 -6.80 -6.08 -9.52
C PHE A 47 -6.66 -4.81 -10.36
N SER A 48 -5.87 -3.85 -9.87
CA SER A 48 -5.50 -2.65 -10.64
C SER A 48 -4.00 -2.38 -10.52
N PRO A 49 -3.24 -2.38 -11.62
CA PRO A 49 -1.80 -2.17 -11.59
C PRO A 49 -1.42 -0.73 -11.17
N TYR A 50 -2.34 0.23 -11.30
CA TYR A 50 -2.14 1.61 -10.86
C TYR A 50 -2.50 1.83 -9.39
N ARG A 51 -3.15 0.86 -8.74
CA ARG A 51 -3.61 1.02 -7.36
C ARG A 51 -2.49 0.68 -6.37
N LEU A 52 -2.16 1.66 -5.53
CA LEU A 52 -1.20 1.55 -4.45
C LEU A 52 -1.91 1.08 -3.18
N ASN A 53 -1.52 -0.08 -2.66
CA ASN A 53 -2.08 -0.65 -1.45
C ASN A 53 -1.11 -0.52 -0.28
N PHE A 54 -1.63 -0.03 0.83
CA PHE A 54 -1.02 -0.09 2.15
C PHE A 54 -1.79 -1.08 2.98
N PHE A 55 -1.15 -2.20 3.29
CA PHE A 55 -1.69 -3.16 4.23
C PHE A 55 -1.08 -2.92 5.61
N PHE A 56 -1.92 -2.73 6.61
CA PHE A 56 -1.49 -2.48 7.98
C PHE A 56 -2.06 -3.51 8.96
N ASN A 57 -1.35 -3.74 10.05
CA ASN A 57 -1.83 -4.60 11.13
C ASN A 57 -2.94 -3.88 11.91
N ALA A 58 -4.11 -4.51 12.06
CA ALA A 58 -5.25 -3.89 12.74
C ALA A 58 -5.01 -3.60 14.23
N GLU A 59 -4.16 -4.38 14.90
CA GLU A 59 -3.89 -4.27 16.33
C GLU A 59 -2.79 -3.24 16.62
N THR A 60 -1.69 -3.29 15.87
CA THR A 60 -0.53 -2.40 16.10
C THR A 60 -0.57 -1.12 15.25
N SER A 61 -1.46 -1.05 14.26
CA SER A 61 -1.53 0.03 13.26
C SER A 61 -0.25 0.24 12.44
N LEU A 62 0.66 -0.73 12.43
CA LEU A 62 1.89 -0.69 11.64
C LEU A 62 1.64 -1.18 10.21
N VAL A 63 2.22 -0.51 9.23
CA VAL A 63 2.20 -0.95 7.83
C VAL A 63 3.06 -2.20 7.69
N GLU A 64 2.49 -3.28 7.18
CA GLU A 64 3.18 -4.56 6.99
C GLU A 64 3.58 -4.76 5.53
N GLN A 65 2.78 -4.26 4.58
CA GLN A 65 3.06 -4.42 3.15
C GLN A 65 2.64 -3.20 2.34
N VAL A 66 3.44 -2.86 1.34
CA VAL A 66 3.13 -1.86 0.32
C VAL A 66 3.28 -2.51 -1.05
N ARG A 67 2.22 -2.55 -1.85
CA ARG A 67 2.25 -3.24 -3.16
C ARG A 67 1.22 -2.68 -4.15
N CYS A 68 1.49 -2.86 -5.44
CA CYS A 68 0.52 -2.60 -6.49
C CYS A 68 -0.54 -3.71 -6.56
N GLY A 69 -1.77 -3.37 -6.95
CA GLY A 69 -2.82 -4.34 -7.28
C GLY A 69 -4.21 -4.05 -6.74
#